data_AF-A0A7V9RWS5-F1
#
_entry.id   AF-A0A7V9RWS5-F1
#
_cell.length_a   1.000
_cell.length_b   1.000
_cell.length_c   1.000
_cell.angle_alpha   90.00
_cell.angle_beta   90.00
_cell.angle_gamma   90.00
#
_symmetry.space_group_name_H-M   'P 1'
#
loop_
_entity.id
_entity.type
_entity.pdbx_description
1 polymer ?
#
loop_
_entity_poly.entity_id
_entity_poly.type
_entity_poly.pdbx_seq_one_letter_code
_entity_poly.pdbx_strand_id
1 'polypeptide(L)' 'MANHLTPEELSKELGIDRSDVIRVCLEEGVPIYHGKIDKTLFTAQLQALGSRPPEALAS' A
#
# COMPACT_ATOMS: atom_id res chain seq x y z
N MET A 1 -17.22 7.77 2.94
CA MET A 1 -15.82 7.93 2.51
C MET A 1 -15.58 6.98 1.34
N ALA A 2 -14.90 7.42 0.29
CA ALA A 2 -14.55 6.52 -0.80
C ALA A 2 -13.44 5.57 -0.32
N ASN A 3 -13.74 4.28 -0.18
CA ASN A 3 -12.72 3.28 0.18
C ASN A 3 -11.81 2.92 -0.99
N HIS A 4 -12.25 3.19 -2.23
CA HIS A 4 -11.52 2.86 -3.44
C HIS A 4 -10.97 4.13 -4.09
N LEU A 5 -9.66 4.25 -4.12
CA LEU A 5 -8.94 5.45 -4.57
C LEU A 5 -8.00 5.10 -5.71
N THR A 6 -7.82 6.00 -6.66
CA THR A 6 -6.73 5.88 -7.64
C THR A 6 -5.37 5.99 -6.93
N PRO A 7 -4.27 5.52 -7.55
CA PRO A 7 -2.93 5.70 -6.99
C PRO A 7 -2.58 7.15 -6.67
N GLU A 8 -3.08 8.11 -7.47
CA GLU A 8 -2.87 9.54 -7.24
C GLU A 8 -3.64 10.07 -6.03
N GLU A 9 -4.89 9.66 -5.86
CA GLU A 9 -5.70 10.03 -4.69
C GLU A 9 -5.13 9.43 -3.41
N LEU A 10 -4.72 8.15 -3.45
CA LEU A 10 -4.14 7.45 -2.30
C LEU A 10 -2.78 8.03 -1.90
N SER A 11 -1.95 8.38 -2.88
CA SER A 11 -0.67 9.09 -2.67
C SER A 11 -0.89 10.42 -1.94
N LYS A 12 -1.83 11.25 -2.41
CA LYS A 12 -2.16 12.53 -1.76
C LYS A 12 -2.71 12.35 -0.36
N GLU A 13 -3.53 11.32 -0.15
CA GLU A 13 -4.18 11.11 1.14
C GLU A 13 -3.22 10.56 2.21
N LEU A 14 -2.30 9.68 1.82
CA LEU A 14 -1.32 9.08 2.73
C LEU A 14 0.00 9.86 2.82
N GLY A 15 0.20 10.86 1.96
CA GLY A 15 1.43 11.65 1.93
C GLY A 15 2.66 10.86 1.47
N ILE A 16 2.46 9.83 0.65
CA ILE A 16 3.52 8.99 0.09
C ILE A 16 3.59 9.13 -1.42
N ASP A 17 4.73 8.81 -2.02
CA ASP A 17 4.92 8.90 -3.47
C ASP A 17 3.99 7.92 -4.21
N ARG A 18 3.45 8.37 -5.36
CA ARG A 18 2.60 7.51 -6.22
C ARG A 18 3.36 6.26 -6.68
N SER A 19 4.66 6.39 -6.92
CA SER A 19 5.52 5.26 -7.30
C SER A 19 5.61 4.23 -6.18
N ASP A 20 5.68 4.66 -4.93
CA ASP A 20 5.66 3.77 -3.77
C ASP A 20 4.31 3.09 -3.59
N VAL A 21 3.21 3.79 -3.84
CA VAL A 21 1.86 3.18 -3.86
C VAL A 21 1.82 2.02 -4.85
N ILE A 22 2.27 2.26 -6.09
CA ILE A 22 2.26 1.22 -7.14
C ILE A 22 3.20 0.07 -6.77
N ARG A 23 4.40 0.39 -6.26
CA ARG A 23 5.38 -0.61 -5.84
C ARG A 23 4.82 -1.52 -4.76
N VAL A 24 4.24 -0.97 -3.69
CA VAL A 24 3.58 -1.74 -2.63
C VAL A 24 2.46 -2.60 -3.21
N CYS A 25 1.67 -2.10 -4.17
CA CYS A 25 0.63 -2.91 -4.79
C CYS A 25 1.16 -4.13 -5.53
N LEU A 26 2.28 -3.97 -6.23
CA LEU A 26 2.92 -5.05 -6.98
C LEU A 26 3.64 -6.04 -6.06
N GLU A 27 4.40 -5.54 -5.08
CA GLU A 27 5.25 -6.36 -4.19
C GLU A 27 4.41 -7.10 -3.13
N GLU A 28 3.38 -6.45 -2.59
CA GLU A 28 2.55 -7.00 -1.52
C GLU A 28 1.24 -7.62 -2.02
N GLY A 29 1.02 -7.64 -3.33
CA GLY A 29 -0.16 -8.24 -3.94
C GLY A 29 -1.47 -7.49 -3.65
N VAL A 30 -1.42 -6.17 -3.43
CA VAL A 30 -2.63 -5.35 -3.28
C VAL A 30 -3.30 -5.17 -4.64
N PRO A 31 -4.55 -5.62 -4.83
CA PRO A 31 -5.20 -5.59 -6.12
C PRO A 31 -5.52 -4.16 -6.59
N ILE A 32 -5.26 -3.91 -7.87
CA ILE A 32 -5.68 -2.70 -8.57
C ILE A 32 -6.85 -3.07 -9.49
N TYR A 33 -8.07 -2.65 -9.14
CA TYR A 33 -9.29 -2.94 -9.90
C TYR A 33 -9.82 -1.67 -10.56
N HIS A 34 -9.92 -1.67 -11.90
CA HIS A 34 -10.28 -0.49 -12.70
C HIS A 34 -9.48 0.78 -12.33
N GLY A 35 -8.18 0.60 -12.08
CA GLY A 35 -7.29 1.70 -11.70
C GLY A 35 -7.49 2.23 -10.28
N LYS A 36 -8.25 1.53 -9.44
CA LYS A 36 -8.48 1.88 -8.03
C LYS A 36 -7.95 0.82 -7.08
N ILE A 37 -7.59 1.26 -5.90
CA ILE A 37 -7.01 0.51 -4.80
C ILE A 37 -7.92 0.66 -3.59
N ASP A 38 -8.20 -0.43 -2.88
CA ASP A 38 -8.87 -0.34 -1.59
C ASP A 38 -7.90 0.20 -0.53
N LYS A 39 -8.24 1.36 0.03
CA LYS A 39 -7.43 2.08 1.02
C LYS A 39 -7.19 1.24 2.27
N THR A 40 -8.20 0.50 2.72
CA THR A 40 -8.13 -0.26 3.98
C THR A 40 -7.12 -1.38 3.84
N LEU A 41 -7.21 -2.12 2.74
CA LEU A 41 -6.29 -3.20 2.42
C LEU A 41 -4.86 -2.68 2.20
N PHE A 42 -4.72 -1.58 1.44
CA PHE A 42 -3.40 -0.95 1.23
C PHE A 42 -2.75 -0.52 2.54
N THR A 43 -3.51 0.15 3.42
CA THR A 43 -3.00 0.63 4.71
C THR A 43 -2.61 -0.53 5.62
N ALA A 44 -3.38 -1.61 5.61
CA ALA A 44 -3.06 -2.83 6.35
C ALA A 44 -1.73 -3.45 5.88
N GLN A 45 -1.50 -3.55 4.56
CA GLN A 45 -0.21 -4.03 4.06
C GLN A 45 0.95 -3.08 4.34
N LEU A 46 0.74 -1.78 4.26
CA LEU A 46 1.76 -0.80 4.60
C LEU A 46 2.18 -0.90 6.09
N GLN A 47 1.23 -1.15 6.98
CA GLN A 47 1.52 -1.40 8.39
C GLN A 47 2.24 -2.74 8.61
N ALA A 48 1.86 -3.79 7.89
CA ALA A 48 2.53 -5.09 7.95
C ALA A 48 3.99 -5.01 7.45
N LEU A 49 4.26 -4.18 6.43
CA LEU A 49 5.61 -3.84 5.96
C LEU A 49 6.43 -3.13 7.03
N GLY A 50 5.87 -2.11 7.70
CA GLY A 50 6.56 -1.39 8.77
C GLY A 50 6.72 -2.19 10.07
N SER A 51 5.90 -3.22 10.28
CA SER A 51 5.93 -4.09 11.46
C SER A 51 6.72 -5.38 11.25
N ARG A 52 7.22 -5.64 10.03
CA ARG A 52 8.09 -6.79 9.77
C ARG A 52 9.40 -6.58 10.54
N PRO A 53 9.75 -7.46 11.50
CA PRO A 53 11.08 -7.40 12.10
C PRO A 53 12.12 -7.61 11.00
N PRO A 54 13.27 -6.92 11.04
CA PRO A 54 14.32 -7.15 10.07
C PRO A 54 14.68 -8.64 10.10
N GLU A 55 14.66 -9.28 8.93
CA GLU A 55 14.95 -10.72 8.71
C GLU A 55 16.29 -11.20 9.31
N ALA A 56 17.13 -10.28 9.81
CA ALA A 56 18.38 -10.55 10.51
C ALA A 56 18.24 -11.11 11.94
N LEU A 57 17.05 -11.20 12.53
CA LEU A 57 16.84 -11.70 13.90
C LEU A 57 16.31 -13.15 13.99
N ALA A 58 16.25 -13.87 12.87
CA ALA A 58 15.77 -15.26 12.80
C ALA A 58 16.89 -16.32 12.66
N SER A 59 18.13 -16.01 13.06
CA SER A 59 19.26 -16.96 13.12
C SER A 59 19.71 -17.24 14.55
#